data_AF-A0A2K3UUV0-F1
#
_entry.id   AF-A0A2K3UUV0-F1
#
_cell.length_a   1.000
_cell.length_b   1.000
_cell.length_c   1.000
_cell.angle_alpha   90.00
_cell.angle_beta   90.00
_cell.angle_gamma   90.00
#
_symmetry.space_group_name_H-M   'P 1'
#
loop_
_entity.id
_entity.type
_entity.pdbx_description
1 polymer ?
#
loop_
_entity_poly.entity_id
_entity_poly.type
_entity_poly.pdbx_seq_one_letter_code
_entity_poly.pdbx_strand_id
1 'polypeptide(L)'
;MSEFDELQAIIQRHAERRQAEERACEAFLQALYHALRTASGPGLPLNNVTLDFIDDPTNRLRPTPSGGFHAAWLRLGLCEVLVRVRRLDGAFQGEYGEGGVFRLETTSEDDLIRLARQILRSVAATYAGEGTPSAASRLN
;
A
#
# COMPACT_ATOMS: atom_id res chain seq x y z
N MET A 1 36.60 4.55 19.65
CA MET A 1 35.56 3.95 18.79
C MET A 1 35.23 4.95 17.71
N SER A 2 35.10 4.51 16.46
CA SER A 2 34.80 5.38 15.32
C SER A 2 33.30 5.68 15.25
N GLU A 3 32.91 6.87 14.78
CA GLU A 3 31.51 7.21 14.44
C GLU A 3 30.89 6.18 13.49
N PHE A 4 31.72 5.53 12.65
CA PHE A 4 31.31 4.45 11.77
C PHE A 4 30.90 3.18 12.53
N ASP A 5 31.62 2.82 13.60
CA ASP A 5 31.30 1.65 14.43
C ASP A 5 29.99 1.87 15.19
N GLU A 6 29.75 3.11 15.63
CA GLU A 6 28.50 3.51 16.30
C GLU A 6 27.32 3.43 15.33
N LEU A 7 27.48 3.95 14.10
CA LEU A 7 26.47 3.84 13.06
C LEU A 7 26.18 2.38 12.71
N GLN A 8 27.20 1.53 12.58
CA GLN A 8 27.03 0.11 12.27
C GLN A 8 26.29 -0.64 13.39
N ALA A 9 26.59 -0.33 14.65
CA ALA A 9 25.89 -0.90 15.80
C ALA A 9 24.41 -0.47 15.85
N ILE A 10 24.11 0.79 15.51
CA ILE A 10 22.73 1.30 15.40
C ILE A 10 21.99 0.57 14.27
N ILE A 11 22.59 0.47 13.08
CA ILE A 11 21.98 -0.21 11.92
C ILE A 11 21.62 -1.67 12.26
N GLN A 12 22.51 -2.38 12.95
CA GLN A 12 22.29 -3.77 13.33
C GLN A 12 21.11 -3.92 14.31
N ARG A 13 21.03 -3.06 15.33
CA ARG A 13 19.92 -3.06 16.32
C ARG A 13 18.56 -2.79 15.67
N HIS A 14 18.53 -1.99 14.61
CA HIS A 14 17.28 -1.66 13.90
C HIS A 14 16.93 -2.67 12.80
N ALA A 15 17.79 -3.64 12.49
CA ALA A 15 17.57 -4.58 11.38
C ALA A 15 16.34 -5.49 11.60
N GLU A 16 16.18 -6.05 12.80
CA GLU A 16 15.07 -6.95 13.11
C GLU A 16 13.72 -6.22 13.03
N ARG A 17 13.66 -4.99 13.53
CA ARG A 17 12.46 -4.15 13.47
C ARG A 17 12.07 -3.85 12.03
N ARG A 18 13.03 -3.47 11.19
CA ARG A 18 12.78 -3.23 9.76
C ARG A 18 12.24 -4.48 9.08
N GLN A 19 12.85 -5.64 9.32
CA GLN A 19 12.41 -6.90 8.73
C GLN A 19 11.01 -7.33 9.22
N ALA A 20 10.65 -7.02 10.47
CA ALA A 20 9.31 -7.28 10.99
C ALA A 20 8.26 -6.34 10.36
N GLU A 21 8.61 -5.06 10.18
CA GLU A 21 7.75 -4.06 9.51
C GLU A 21 7.53 -4.40 8.03
N GLU A 22 8.59 -4.80 7.33
CA GLU A 22 8.54 -5.24 5.93
C GLU A 22 7.60 -6.44 5.75
N ARG A 23 7.80 -7.51 6.52
CA ARG A 23 6.92 -8.69 6.49
C ARG A 23 5.47 -8.34 6.79
N ALA A 24 5.22 -7.41 7.72
CA ALA A 24 3.86 -6.98 8.04
C ALA A 24 3.22 -6.21 6.87
N CYS A 25 3.97 -5.35 6.19
CA CYS A 25 3.49 -4.60 5.03
C CYS A 25 3.28 -5.50 3.81
N GLU A 26 4.16 -6.47 3.57
CA GLU A 26 3.97 -7.47 2.52
C GLU A 26 2.74 -8.35 2.78
N ALA A 27 2.57 -8.81 4.03
CA ALA A 27 1.38 -9.57 4.41
C ALA A 27 0.10 -8.76 4.21
N PHE A 28 0.12 -7.46 4.52
CA PHE A 28 -1.00 -6.56 4.25
C PHE A 28 -1.32 -6.48 2.75
N LEU A 29 -0.30 -6.25 1.90
CA LEU A 29 -0.47 -6.15 0.45
C LEU A 29 -1.00 -7.47 -0.14
N GLN A 30 -0.55 -8.60 0.39
CA GLN A 30 -1.03 -9.92 0.00
C GLN A 30 -2.48 -10.16 0.43
N ALA A 31 -2.86 -9.74 1.65
CA ALA A 31 -4.24 -9.82 2.11
C ALA A 31 -5.18 -8.90 1.29
N LEU A 32 -4.72 -7.69 0.94
CA LEU A 32 -5.45 -6.79 0.05
C LEU A 32 -5.62 -7.39 -1.35
N TYR A 33 -4.59 -8.01 -1.90
CA TYR A 33 -4.67 -8.76 -3.16
C TYR A 33 -5.78 -9.82 -3.11
N HIS A 34 -5.84 -10.62 -2.03
CA HIS A 34 -6.89 -11.61 -1.86
C HIS A 34 -8.29 -10.97 -1.74
N ALA A 35 -8.41 -9.86 -1.01
CA ALA A 35 -9.67 -9.13 -0.89
C ALA A 35 -10.15 -8.56 -2.23
N LEU A 36 -9.24 -8.04 -3.08
CA LEU A 36 -9.58 -7.55 -4.42
C LEU A 36 -10.10 -8.66 -5.33
N ARG A 37 -9.57 -9.88 -5.20
CA ARG A 37 -10.08 -11.03 -5.97
C ARG A 37 -11.53 -11.38 -5.62
N THR A 38 -12.03 -11.04 -4.44
CA THR A 38 -13.40 -11.38 -3.99
C THR A 38 -14.32 -10.16 -3.85
N ALA A 39 -13.79 -8.95 -4.04
CA ALA A 39 -14.48 -7.69 -3.76
C ALA A 39 -15.80 -7.48 -4.54
N SER A 40 -15.91 -8.02 -5.75
CA SER A 40 -17.12 -7.97 -6.60
C SER A 40 -18.28 -8.84 -6.12
N GLY A 41 -18.09 -9.61 -5.04
CA GLY A 41 -19.10 -10.47 -4.44
C GLY A 41 -18.87 -11.97 -4.70
N PRO A 42 -19.62 -12.85 -4.01
CA PRO A 42 -19.48 -14.29 -4.14
C PRO A 42 -19.70 -14.74 -5.59
N GLY A 43 -18.74 -15.47 -6.16
CA GLY A 43 -18.84 -16.04 -7.51
C GLY A 43 -18.54 -15.08 -8.67
N LEU A 44 -18.17 -13.81 -8.42
CA LEU A 44 -17.76 -12.86 -9.45
C LEU A 44 -16.31 -12.37 -9.28
N PRO A 45 -15.32 -13.26 -9.06
CA PRO A 45 -13.96 -12.80 -8.82
C PRO A 45 -13.41 -12.02 -10.01
N LEU A 46 -12.59 -11.01 -9.73
CA LEU A 46 -11.76 -10.40 -10.76
C LEU A 46 -10.75 -11.47 -11.21
N ASN A 47 -11.00 -12.10 -12.36
CA ASN A 47 -10.27 -13.27 -12.82
C ASN A 47 -8.76 -13.00 -13.05
N ASN A 48 -8.39 -11.73 -13.26
CA ASN A 48 -7.04 -11.30 -13.63
C ASN A 48 -6.46 -10.29 -12.63
N VAL A 49 -6.58 -10.56 -11.32
CA VAL A 49 -5.80 -9.81 -10.33
C VAL A 49 -4.42 -10.44 -10.19
N THR A 50 -3.36 -9.63 -10.27
CA THR A 50 -1.99 -10.02 -9.92
C THR A 50 -1.39 -9.03 -8.94
N LEU A 51 -0.40 -9.49 -8.18
CA LEU A 51 0.39 -8.70 -7.23
C LEU A 51 1.86 -8.78 -7.65
N ASP A 52 2.50 -7.62 -7.78
CA ASP A 52 3.94 -7.51 -8.05
C ASP A 52 4.57 -6.56 -7.04
N PHE A 53 5.45 -7.06 -6.17
CA PHE A 53 6.14 -6.26 -5.19
C PHE A 53 7.22 -5.42 -5.87
N ILE A 54 7.25 -4.14 -5.54
CA ILE A 54 8.26 -3.23 -6.08
C ILE A 54 8.89 -2.41 -4.96
N ASP A 55 10.07 -1.90 -5.26
CA ASP A 55 10.67 -0.81 -4.54
C ASP A 55 9.78 0.44 -4.57
N ASP A 56 9.60 1.12 -3.44
CA ASP A 56 8.87 2.39 -3.41
C ASP A 56 9.59 3.43 -4.30
N PRO A 57 8.94 3.95 -5.36
CA PRO A 57 9.59 4.88 -6.30
C PRO A 57 9.95 6.22 -5.66
N THR A 58 9.31 6.58 -4.53
CA THR A 58 9.60 7.84 -3.84
C THR A 58 10.71 7.71 -2.80
N ASN A 59 10.98 6.49 -2.32
CA ASN A 59 11.98 6.25 -1.30
C ASN A 59 13.31 5.85 -1.95
N ARG A 60 14.36 6.63 -1.70
CA ARG A 60 15.70 6.42 -2.28
C ARG A 60 16.68 5.69 -1.36
N LEU A 61 16.32 5.47 -0.11
CA LEU A 61 17.18 4.77 0.85
C LEU A 61 16.98 3.26 0.75
N ARG A 62 18.11 2.52 0.74
CA ARG A 62 18.14 1.06 0.76
C ARG A 62 19.08 0.58 1.86
N PRO A 63 18.63 -0.35 2.73
CA PRO A 63 17.26 -0.88 2.84
C PRO A 63 16.25 0.21 3.30
N THR A 64 14.95 -0.05 3.11
CA THR A 64 13.89 0.88 3.55
C THR A 64 14.02 1.16 5.05
N PRO A 65 14.07 2.44 5.48
CA PRO A 65 14.12 2.80 6.90
C PRO A 65 12.81 2.42 7.59
N SER A 66 12.85 2.24 8.91
CA SER A 66 11.63 1.96 9.69
C SER A 66 10.55 3.02 9.49
N GLY A 67 9.31 2.58 9.37
CA GLY A 67 8.17 3.43 9.03
C GLY A 67 8.13 3.92 7.58
N GLY A 68 9.06 3.47 6.73
CA GLY A 68 9.04 3.71 5.29
C GLY A 68 7.88 2.99 4.59
N PHE A 69 7.59 3.42 3.36
CA PHE A 69 6.59 2.77 2.54
C PHE A 69 7.16 1.52 1.84
N HIS A 70 6.29 0.52 1.74
CA HIS A 70 6.43 -0.68 0.93
C HIS A 70 5.39 -0.64 -0.17
N ALA A 71 5.76 -1.04 -1.38
CA ALA A 71 4.96 -0.79 -2.56
C ALA A 71 4.71 -2.08 -3.36
N ALA A 72 3.56 -2.12 -4.04
CA ALA A 72 3.27 -3.16 -5.00
C ALA A 72 2.33 -2.64 -6.09
N TRP A 73 2.47 -3.18 -7.30
CA TRP A 73 1.48 -3.05 -8.35
C TRP A 73 0.40 -4.12 -8.18
N LEU A 74 -0.85 -3.67 -8.13
CA LEU A 74 -2.03 -4.51 -8.24
C LEU A 74 -2.59 -4.34 -9.65
N ARG A 75 -2.48 -5.39 -10.48
CA ARG A 75 -3.13 -5.40 -11.80
C ARG A 75 -4.57 -5.83 -11.60
N LEU A 76 -5.53 -5.06 -12.13
CA LEU A 76 -6.96 -5.25 -11.99
C LEU A 76 -7.59 -5.43 -13.38
N GLY A 77 -7.24 -6.53 -14.06
CA GLY A 77 -7.59 -6.71 -15.48
C GLY A 77 -6.72 -5.85 -16.39
N LEU A 78 -7.31 -4.84 -17.03
CA LEU A 78 -6.61 -3.94 -17.97
C LEU A 78 -6.02 -2.68 -17.30
N CYS A 79 -6.28 -2.50 -16.00
CA CYS A 79 -5.79 -1.37 -15.23
C CYS A 79 -4.73 -1.83 -14.22
N GLU A 80 -3.84 -0.93 -13.83
CA GLU A 80 -2.87 -1.17 -12.77
C GLU A 80 -2.97 -0.07 -11.72
N VAL A 81 -2.86 -0.46 -10.46
CA VAL A 81 -2.89 0.49 -9.33
C VAL A 81 -1.66 0.26 -8.49
N LEU A 82 -0.83 1.29 -8.38
CA LEU A 82 0.26 1.29 -7.42
C LEU A 82 -0.34 1.48 -6.04
N VAL A 83 -0.05 0.58 -5.13
CA VAL A 83 -0.42 0.69 -3.71
C VAL A 83 0.86 0.78 -2.89
N ARG A 84 0.90 1.75 -1.99
CA ARG A 84 2.00 1.98 -1.06
C ARG A 84 1.45 1.90 0.36
N VAL A 85 2.09 1.16 1.24
CA VAL A 85 1.67 1.00 2.64
C VAL A 85 2.86 1.12 3.58
N ARG A 86 2.63 1.70 4.75
CA ARG A 86 3.58 1.72 5.86
C ARG A 86 2.87 1.42 7.17
N ARG A 87 3.65 1.08 8.19
CA ARG A 87 3.17 0.99 9.57
C ARG A 87 3.44 2.29 10.30
N LEU A 88 2.39 2.92 10.84
CA LEU A 88 2.49 4.16 11.61
C LEU A 88 1.53 4.13 12.79
N ASP A 89 2.07 4.30 14.00
CA ASP A 89 1.32 4.29 15.27
C ASP A 89 0.43 3.05 15.44
N GLY A 90 0.98 1.88 15.10
CA GLY A 90 0.27 0.60 15.21
C GLY A 90 -0.66 0.27 14.04
N ALA A 91 -1.05 1.26 13.24
CA ALA A 91 -1.95 1.11 12.10
C ALA A 91 -1.22 0.93 10.77
N PHE A 92 -1.95 0.44 9.76
CA PHE A 92 -1.53 0.49 8.37
C PHE A 92 -2.04 1.77 7.74
N GLN A 93 -1.13 2.59 7.22
CA GLN A 93 -1.44 3.79 6.45
C GLN A 93 -0.90 3.62 5.03
N GLY A 94 -1.68 4.00 4.03
CA GLY A 94 -1.23 3.87 2.67
C GLY A 94 -1.92 4.78 1.67
N GLU A 95 -1.44 4.66 0.45
CA GLU A 95 -1.84 5.39 -0.73
C GLU A 95 -2.12 4.42 -1.87
N TYR A 96 -3.03 4.77 -2.77
CA TYR A 96 -3.28 4.04 -4.00
C TYR A 96 -3.65 4.97 -5.15
N GLY A 97 -3.14 4.66 -6.35
CA GLY A 97 -3.42 5.44 -7.56
C GLY A 97 -2.99 6.91 -7.42
N GLU A 98 -3.75 7.84 -8.01
CA GLU A 98 -3.39 9.27 -8.14
C GLU A 98 -3.73 10.14 -6.90
N GLY A 99 -4.16 9.54 -5.79
CA GLY A 99 -4.52 10.31 -4.60
C GLY A 99 -5.44 9.60 -3.61
N GLY A 100 -5.75 8.33 -3.85
CA GLY A 100 -6.43 7.50 -2.87
C GLY A 100 -5.55 7.35 -1.63
N VAL A 101 -6.12 7.58 -0.45
CA VAL A 101 -5.45 7.34 0.83
C VAL A 101 -6.30 6.43 1.70
N PHE A 102 -5.65 5.67 2.57
CA PHE A 102 -6.32 4.86 3.57
C PHE A 102 -5.54 4.81 4.88
N ARG A 103 -6.28 4.53 5.94
CA ARG A 103 -5.73 4.15 7.24
C ARG A 103 -6.62 3.08 7.83
N LEU A 104 -5.99 1.98 8.27
CA LEU A 104 -6.65 0.83 8.86
C LEU A 104 -5.99 0.52 10.20
N GLU A 105 -6.75 0.68 11.28
CA GLU A 105 -6.34 0.28 12.64
C GLU A 105 -6.34 -1.25 12.80
N THR A 106 -7.20 -1.94 12.03
CA THR A 106 -7.33 -3.39 11.98
C THR A 106 -7.29 -3.89 10.54
N THR A 107 -6.78 -5.11 10.34
CA THR A 107 -6.75 -5.79 9.04
C THR A 107 -7.72 -6.97 9.05
N SER A 108 -8.93 -6.75 9.55
CA SER A 108 -9.98 -7.78 9.45
C SER A 108 -10.35 -8.01 7.99
N GLU A 109 -10.93 -9.18 7.69
CA GLU A 109 -11.38 -9.50 6.33
C GLU A 109 -12.38 -8.45 5.82
N ASP A 110 -13.32 -8.02 6.66
CA ASP A 110 -14.31 -7.00 6.31
C ASP A 110 -13.67 -5.65 6.00
N ASP A 111 -12.66 -5.23 6.77
CA ASP A 111 -11.95 -3.97 6.53
C ASP A 111 -11.20 -4.00 5.19
N LEU A 112 -10.55 -5.13 4.89
CA LEU A 112 -9.82 -5.32 3.64
C LEU A 112 -10.78 -5.40 2.44
N ILE A 113 -11.93 -6.06 2.56
CA ILE A 113 -12.97 -6.10 1.52
C ILE A 113 -13.54 -4.70 1.28
N ARG A 114 -13.79 -3.92 2.34
CA ARG A 114 -14.25 -2.52 2.22
C ARG A 114 -13.23 -1.67 1.48
N LEU A 115 -11.95 -1.76 1.86
CA LEU A 115 -10.86 -1.05 1.17
C LEU A 115 -10.75 -1.48 -0.29
N ALA A 116 -10.75 -2.79 -0.57
CA ALA A 116 -10.69 -3.32 -1.93
C ALA A 116 -11.82 -2.78 -2.82
N ARG A 117 -13.05 -2.77 -2.32
CA ARG A 117 -14.21 -2.19 -3.02
C ARG A 117 -14.06 -0.68 -3.22
N GLN A 118 -13.50 0.04 -2.26
CA GLN A 118 -13.22 1.47 -2.40
C GLN A 118 -12.20 1.74 -3.50
N ILE A 119 -11.10 0.98 -3.54
CA ILE A 119 -10.07 1.08 -4.59
C ILE A 119 -10.71 0.83 -5.96
N LEU A 120 -11.48 -0.25 -6.11
CA LEU A 120 -12.15 -0.57 -7.38
C LEU A 120 -13.09 0.55 -7.84
N ARG A 121 -13.90 1.11 -6.93
CA ARG A 121 -14.76 2.26 -7.26
C ARG A 121 -13.97 3.48 -7.67
N SER A 122 -12.88 3.79 -6.96
CA SER A 122 -12.02 4.93 -7.30
C SER A 122 -11.40 4.78 -8.68
N VAL A 123 -10.88 3.60 -8.99
CA VAL A 123 -10.29 3.30 -10.31
C VAL A 123 -11.34 3.42 -11.40
N ALA A 124 -12.51 2.82 -11.20
CA ALA A 124 -13.62 2.91 -12.16
C ALA A 124 -14.03 4.37 -12.42
N ALA A 125 -14.15 5.19 -11.37
CA ALA A 125 -14.47 6.62 -11.49
C ALA A 125 -13.40 7.40 -12.27
N THR A 126 -12.11 7.14 -12.01
CA THR A 126 -11.00 7.75 -12.77
C THR A 126 -11.10 7.45 -14.26
N TYR A 127 -11.34 6.20 -14.65
CA TYR A 127 -11.48 5.82 -16.06
C TYR A 127 -12.81 6.23 -16.70
N ALA A 128 -13.87 6.42 -15.91
CA ALA A 128 -15.13 6.98 -16.39
C ALA A 128 -15.05 8.50 -16.65
N GLY A 129 -13.95 9.16 -16.28
CA GLY A 129 -13.77 10.61 -16.40
C GLY A 129 -14.45 11.41 -15.28
N GLU A 130 -14.92 10.75 -14.23
CA GLU A 130 -15.61 11.35 -13.08
C GLU A 130 -14.62 11.80 -11.99
N GLY A 131 -13.42 12.22 -12.40
CA GLY A 131 -12.28 12.46 -11.52
C GLY A 131 -12.66 13.15 -10.20
N THR A 132 -12.21 12.56 -9.09
CA THR A 132 -12.36 13.10 -7.73
C THR A 132 -12.06 14.61 -7.76
N PRO A 133 -12.96 15.48 -7.26
CA PRO A 133 -12.72 16.92 -7.33
C PRO A 133 -11.41 17.25 -6.62
N SER A 134 -10.39 17.56 -7.41
CA SER A 134 -9.08 17.95 -6.93
C SER A 134 -9.22 19.23 -6.11
N ALA A 135 -8.62 19.24 -4.92
CA ALA A 135 -8.56 20.39 -4.02
C ALA A 135 -7.88 21.64 -4.64
N ALA A 136 -7.36 21.53 -5.87
CA ALA A 136 -6.79 22.64 -6.64
C ALA A 136 -7.84 23.64 -7.18
N SER A 137 -9.14 23.35 -7.12
CA SER A 137 -10.20 24.25 -7.65
C SER A 137 -10.71 25.30 -6.64
N ARG A 138 -9.94 25.64 -5.60
CA ARG A 138 -10.29 26.68 -4.60
C ARG A 138 -9.37 27.90 -4.61
N LEU A 139 -8.71 28.16 -5.73
CA LEU A 139 -7.95 29.39 -5.95
C LEU A 139 -8.36 29.98 -7.30
N ASN A 140 -9.57 30.52 -7.37
CA ASN A 140 -9.98 31.56 -8.31
C ASN A 140 -11.06 32.41 -7.64
#